data_AF-A0A7Z9HU91-F1
#
_entry.id   AF-A0A7Z9HU91-F1
#
_cell.length_a   1.000
_cell.length_b   1.000
_cell.length_c   1.000
_cell.angle_alpha   90.00
_cell.angle_beta   90.00
_cell.angle_gamma   90.00
#
_symmetry.space_group_name_H-M   'P 1'
#
loop_
_entity.id
_entity.type
_entity.pdbx_description
1 polymer ?
#
loop_
_entity_poly.entity_id
_entity_poly.type
_entity_poly.pdbx_seq_one_letter_code
_entity_poly.pdbx_strand_id
1 'polypeptide(L)'
;MNRQRTRHKCSHAESKGFTLLEILVALSILLVGLTSVLVLFPQSLSQASTANQKTNASNQASEIFGEIGQIGADALYYDRVPYDKLRRSSDDGSYGFTTTTQRIGDGSTDSKLQRVTLTVTFPNGTSQTYATYVVKP
;
A
#
# COMPACT_ATOMS: atom_id res chain seq x y z
N MET A 1 -38.40 -32.26 -71.85
CA MET A 1 -37.98 -31.31 -70.80
C MET A 1 -37.39 -32.07 -69.62
N ASN A 2 -36.13 -31.78 -69.28
CA ASN A 2 -35.25 -32.55 -68.40
C ASN A 2 -35.39 -32.09 -66.94
N ARG A 3 -35.79 -32.96 -66.00
CA ARG A 3 -35.89 -32.62 -64.56
C ARG A 3 -34.60 -33.01 -63.84
N GLN A 4 -33.73 -32.03 -63.58
CA GLN A 4 -32.59 -32.22 -62.68
C GLN A 4 -33.06 -32.31 -61.23
N ARG A 5 -32.85 -33.46 -60.58
CA ARG A 5 -33.02 -33.63 -59.13
C ARG A 5 -31.74 -33.18 -58.42
N THR A 6 -31.77 -32.02 -57.80
CA THR A 6 -30.72 -31.55 -56.88
C THR A 6 -30.73 -32.42 -55.62
N ARG A 7 -29.74 -33.29 -55.45
CA ARG A 7 -29.52 -34.03 -54.21
C ARG A 7 -28.94 -33.07 -53.17
N HIS A 8 -29.75 -32.63 -52.21
CA HIS A 8 -29.25 -32.03 -50.98
C HIS A 8 -28.48 -33.08 -50.19
N LYS A 9 -27.15 -32.92 -50.10
CA LYS A 9 -26.34 -33.63 -49.10
C LYS A 9 -26.64 -33.00 -47.75
N CYS A 10 -27.49 -33.64 -46.94
CA CYS A 10 -27.52 -33.36 -45.50
C CYS A 10 -26.19 -33.84 -44.91
N SER A 11 -25.27 -32.90 -44.69
CA SER A 11 -24.10 -33.13 -43.87
C SER A 11 -24.61 -33.30 -42.44
N HIS A 12 -24.70 -34.55 -41.97
CA HIS A 12 -24.80 -34.82 -40.55
C HIS A 12 -23.49 -34.33 -39.93
N ALA A 13 -23.54 -33.20 -39.24
CA ALA A 13 -22.46 -32.79 -38.37
C ALA A 13 -22.36 -33.85 -37.27
N GLU A 14 -21.33 -34.68 -37.31
CA GLU A 14 -21.00 -35.61 -36.23
C GLU A 14 -20.74 -34.79 -34.96
N SER A 15 -21.70 -34.80 -34.04
CA SER A 15 -21.51 -34.31 -32.68
C SER A 15 -20.61 -35.29 -31.94
N LYS A 16 -19.29 -35.08 -32.05
CA LYS A 16 -18.29 -35.84 -31.29
C LYS A 16 -18.35 -35.42 -29.83
N GLY A 17 -18.69 -36.37 -28.96
CA GLY A 17 -18.64 -36.18 -27.50
C GLY A 17 -17.20 -36.15 -26.98
N PHE A 18 -16.99 -35.53 -25.83
CA PHE A 18 -15.69 -35.49 -25.16
C PHE A 18 -15.26 -36.88 -24.72
N THR A 19 -13.99 -37.19 -24.92
CA THR A 19 -13.43 -38.45 -24.43
C THR A 19 -13.13 -38.35 -22.92
N LEU A 20 -13.14 -39.49 -22.22
CA LEU A 20 -12.80 -39.53 -20.79
C LEU A 20 -11.37 -39.00 -20.53
N LEU A 21 -10.43 -39.32 -21.45
CA LEU A 21 -9.06 -38.84 -21.38
C LEU A 21 -8.98 -37.31 -21.51
N GLU A 22 -9.79 -36.73 -22.38
CA GLU A 22 -9.84 -35.28 -22.58
C GLU A 22 -10.37 -34.55 -21.33
N ILE A 23 -11.38 -35.11 -20.67
CA ILE A 23 -11.87 -34.58 -19.39
C ILE A 23 -10.79 -34.67 -18.30
N LEU A 24 -10.05 -35.80 -18.22
CA LEU A 24 -8.96 -35.94 -17.25
C LEU A 24 -7.83 -34.92 -17.49
N VAL A 25 -7.46 -34.69 -18.76
CA VAL A 25 -6.46 -33.68 -19.12
C VAL A 25 -6.97 -32.28 -18.83
N ALA A 26 -8.24 -31.97 -19.11
CA ALA A 26 -8.83 -30.68 -18.78
C ALA A 26 -8.83 -30.43 -17.25
N LEU A 27 -9.19 -31.45 -16.47
CA LEU A 27 -9.20 -31.36 -15.01
C LEU A 27 -7.79 -31.21 -14.42
N SER A 28 -6.78 -31.86 -15.01
CA SER A 28 -5.41 -31.72 -14.52
C SER A 28 -4.86 -30.32 -14.79
N ILE A 29 -5.11 -29.77 -15.98
CA ILE A 29 -4.74 -28.38 -16.31
C ILE A 29 -5.48 -27.39 -15.39
N LEU A 30 -6.77 -27.61 -15.16
CA LEU A 30 -7.57 -26.78 -14.25
C LEU A 30 -7.02 -26.82 -12.82
N LEU A 31 -6.64 -27.99 -12.32
CA LEU A 31 -6.07 -28.16 -10.99
C LEU A 31 -4.77 -27.38 -10.85
N VAL A 32 -3.86 -27.47 -11.82
CA VAL A 32 -2.59 -26.71 -11.82
C VAL A 32 -2.84 -25.20 -11.87
N GLY A 33 -3.82 -24.75 -12.65
CA GLY A 33 -4.22 -23.35 -12.67
C GLY A 33 -4.74 -22.87 -11.31
N LEU A 34 -5.63 -23.65 -10.68
CA LEU A 34 -6.21 -23.29 -9.39
C LEU A 34 -5.17 -23.26 -8.26
N THR A 35 -4.26 -24.24 -8.22
CA THR A 35 -3.19 -24.27 -7.20
C THR A 35 -2.25 -23.07 -7.36
N SER A 36 -1.96 -22.66 -8.60
CA SER A 36 -1.15 -21.46 -8.87
C SER A 36 -1.78 -20.19 -8.28
N VAL A 37 -3.10 -20.02 -8.44
CA VAL A 37 -3.83 -18.87 -7.87
C VAL A 37 -3.82 -18.90 -6.34
N LEU A 38 -4.05 -20.06 -5.74
CA LEU A 38 -4.08 -20.22 -4.28
C LEU A 38 -2.75 -19.85 -3.63
N VAL A 39 -1.62 -20.10 -4.30
CA VAL A 39 -0.29 -19.73 -3.79
C VAL A 39 -0.03 -18.21 -3.89
N LEU A 40 -0.52 -17.55 -4.95
CA LEU A 40 -0.30 -16.12 -5.18
C LEU A 40 -1.23 -15.20 -4.35
N PHE A 41 -2.42 -15.69 -4.01
CA PHE A 41 -3.43 -14.92 -3.28
C PHE A 41 -2.94 -14.36 -1.92
N PRO A 42 -2.36 -15.15 -0.99
CA PRO A 42 -1.94 -14.63 0.31
C PRO A 42 -0.84 -13.56 0.18
N GLN A 43 0.06 -13.71 -0.79
CA GLN A 43 1.10 -12.73 -1.06
C GLN A 43 0.50 -11.40 -1.53
N SER A 44 -0.49 -11.46 -2.42
CA SER A 44 -1.19 -10.27 -2.93
C SER A 44 -1.94 -9.55 -1.81
N LEU A 45 -2.63 -10.30 -0.94
CA LEU A 45 -3.36 -9.74 0.19
C LEU A 45 -2.43 -9.08 1.22
N SER A 46 -1.29 -9.71 1.53
CA SER A 46 -0.28 -9.16 2.44
C SER A 46 0.34 -7.86 1.89
N GLN A 47 0.64 -7.83 0.59
CA GLN A 47 1.15 -6.64 -0.07
C GLN A 47 0.14 -5.49 -0.06
N ALA A 48 -1.13 -5.77 -0.37
CA ALA A 48 -2.20 -4.78 -0.32
C ALA A 48 -2.40 -4.22 1.10
N SER A 49 -2.40 -5.09 2.10
CA SER A 49 -2.47 -4.67 3.51
C SER A 49 -1.30 -3.75 3.88
N THR A 50 -0.07 -4.14 3.53
CA THR A 50 1.14 -3.34 3.79
C THR A 50 1.08 -1.98 3.10
N ALA A 51 0.57 -1.92 1.86
CA ALA A 51 0.42 -0.67 1.12
C ALA A 51 -0.61 0.27 1.79
N ASN A 52 -1.73 -0.27 2.26
CA ASN A 52 -2.73 0.49 3.01
C ASN A 52 -2.15 1.04 4.32
N GLN A 53 -1.39 0.21 5.06
CA GLN A 53 -0.71 0.64 6.29
C GLN A 53 0.26 1.79 6.03
N LYS A 54 1.08 1.70 4.99
CA LYS A 54 2.03 2.77 4.60
C LYS A 54 1.32 4.06 4.20
N THR A 55 0.21 3.95 3.46
CA THR A 55 -0.58 5.11 3.05
C THR A 55 -1.17 5.83 4.27
N ASN A 56 -1.76 5.07 5.20
CA ASN A 56 -2.30 5.62 6.43
C ASN A 56 -1.21 6.28 7.29
N ALA A 57 -0.06 5.63 7.43
CA ALA A 57 1.10 6.19 8.14
C ALA A 57 1.57 7.52 7.50
N SER A 58 1.64 7.59 6.16
CA SER A 58 2.03 8.80 5.44
C SER A 58 1.02 9.93 5.59
N ASN A 59 -0.28 9.63 5.59
CA ASN A 59 -1.34 10.61 5.80
C ASN A 59 -1.27 11.20 7.21
N GLN A 60 -1.10 10.35 8.23
CA GLN A 60 -0.93 10.79 9.62
C GLN A 60 0.36 11.60 9.81
N ALA A 61 1.46 11.18 9.17
CA ALA A 61 2.70 11.95 9.19
C ALA A 61 2.51 13.35 8.62
N SER A 62 1.77 13.46 7.51
CA SER A 62 1.47 14.74 6.86
C SER A 62 0.61 15.65 7.74
N GLU A 63 -0.39 15.09 8.44
CA GLU A 63 -1.21 15.81 9.41
C GLU A 63 -0.35 16.34 10.58
N ILE A 64 0.52 15.50 11.14
CA ILE A 64 1.44 15.89 12.23
C ILE A 64 2.38 17.01 11.75
N PHE A 65 2.94 16.92 10.54
CA PHE A 65 3.76 17.98 10.00
C PHE A 65 2.99 19.27 9.75
N GLY A 66 1.72 19.18 9.36
CA GLY A 66 0.82 20.33 9.25
C GLY A 66 0.61 21.02 10.60
N GLU A 67 0.31 20.25 11.66
CA GLU A 67 0.18 20.77 13.02
C GLU A 67 1.49 21.41 13.51
N ILE A 68 2.63 20.75 13.32
CA ILE A 68 3.94 21.26 13.73
C ILE A 68 4.33 22.52 12.93
N GLY A 69 4.01 22.55 11.64
CA GLY A 69 4.21 23.73 10.79
C GLY A 69 3.43 24.96 11.27
N GLN A 70 2.21 24.76 11.78
CA GLN A 70 1.39 25.85 12.34
C GLN A 70 1.94 26.38 13.67
N ILE A 71 2.55 25.52 14.49
CA ILE A 71 3.23 25.90 15.74
C ILE A 71 4.47 26.78 15.45
N GLY A 72 5.13 26.54 14.32
CA GLY A 72 6.23 27.35 13.81
C GLY A 72 7.60 27.02 14.41
N ALA A 73 8.66 27.49 13.74
CA ALA A 73 10.05 27.18 14.11
C ALA A 73 10.47 27.74 15.48
N ASP A 74 9.86 28.83 15.95
CA ASP A 74 10.19 29.45 17.24
C ASP A 74 9.82 28.55 18.42
N ALA A 75 8.64 27.93 18.41
CA ALA A 75 8.22 27.04 19.48
C ALA A 75 8.99 25.72 19.48
N LEU A 76 9.37 25.20 18.31
CA LEU A 76 10.30 24.08 18.18
C LEU A 76 11.71 24.44 18.70
N TYR A 77 12.19 25.65 18.41
CA TYR A 77 13.50 26.11 18.85
C TYR A 77 13.61 26.17 20.37
N TYR A 78 12.56 26.65 21.06
CA TYR A 78 12.52 26.78 22.51
C TYR A 78 11.96 25.56 23.25
N ASP A 79 11.77 24.42 22.57
CA ASP A 79 11.21 23.19 23.14
C ASP A 79 9.86 23.42 23.86
N ARG A 80 9.04 24.31 23.30
CA ARG A 80 7.71 24.68 23.83
C ARG A 80 6.58 23.88 23.19
N VAL A 81 6.92 22.83 22.44
CA VAL A 81 5.92 21.98 21.81
C VAL A 81 5.39 21.00 22.85
N PRO A 82 4.07 20.95 23.09
CA PRO A 82 3.48 20.01 24.02
C PRO A 82 3.86 18.56 23.67
N TYR A 83 4.29 17.77 24.66
CA TYR A 83 4.77 16.38 24.44
C TYR A 83 3.71 15.47 23.81
N ASP A 84 2.43 15.73 24.05
CA ASP A 84 1.27 15.06 23.46
C ASP A 84 1.17 15.28 21.94
N LYS A 85 1.71 16.40 21.43
CA LYS A 85 1.79 16.69 20.00
C LYS A 85 2.96 15.98 19.30
N LEU A 86 4.01 15.65 20.06
CA LEU A 86 5.20 14.96 19.55
C LEU A 86 5.08 13.43 19.64
N ARG A 87 4.24 12.93 20.55
CA ARG A 87 4.06 11.50 20.81
C ARG A 87 2.58 11.13 20.69
N ARG A 88 2.10 11.07 19.46
CA ARG A 88 0.75 10.56 19.17
C ARG A 88 0.81 9.03 19.18
N SER A 89 0.09 8.39 20.08
CA SER A 89 -0.15 6.94 19.96
C SER A 89 -1.31 6.76 18.99
N SER A 90 -1.21 5.79 18.07
CA SER A 90 -2.39 5.35 17.32
C SER A 90 -3.41 4.82 18.33
N ASP A 91 -4.62 5.38 18.35
CA ASP A 91 -5.71 4.95 19.25
C ASP A 91 -6.08 3.47 19.02
N ASP A 92 -5.80 2.98 17.81
CA ASP A 92 -6.00 1.59 17.38
C ASP A 92 -4.83 0.64 17.75
N GLY A 93 -3.77 1.12 18.41
CA GLY A 93 -2.59 0.29 18.76
C GLY A 93 -1.76 -0.21 17.56
N SER A 94 -2.22 0.06 16.34
CA SER A 94 -1.62 -0.40 15.09
C SER A 94 -0.30 0.28 14.71
N TYR A 95 0.06 1.42 15.29
CA TYR A 95 1.30 2.13 14.96
C TYR A 95 1.86 2.88 16.16
N GLY A 96 3.19 2.89 16.28
CA GLY A 96 3.93 3.76 17.20
C GLY A 96 4.50 4.97 16.47
N PHE A 97 4.37 6.17 17.02
CA PHE A 97 4.99 7.38 16.46
C PHE A 97 6.04 7.93 17.43
N THR A 98 7.21 8.24 16.90
CA THR A 98 8.28 8.95 17.62
C THR A 98 8.72 10.14 16.81
N THR A 99 8.55 11.34 17.37
CA THR A 99 9.01 12.59 16.75
C THR A 99 10.31 13.04 17.39
N THR A 100 11.26 13.47 16.58
CA THR A 100 12.52 14.07 17.02
C THR A 100 12.76 15.37 16.26
N THR A 101 13.26 16.39 16.95
CA THR A 101 13.54 17.70 16.37
C THR A 101 15.03 17.97 16.42
N GLN A 102 15.62 18.39 15.31
CA GLN A 102 17.02 18.72 15.20
C GLN A 102 17.18 20.14 14.65
N ARG A 103 17.95 20.96 15.37
CA ARG A 103 18.35 22.29 14.90
C ARG A 103 19.35 22.14 13.76
N ILE A 104 19.14 22.86 12.66
CA ILE A 104 20.08 22.89 11.53
C ILE A 104 20.48 24.33 11.29
N GLY A 105 21.75 24.67 11.57
CA GLY A 105 22.27 26.02 11.44
C GLY A 105 23.49 26.26 12.33
N ASP A 106 24.08 27.45 12.21
CA ASP A 106 25.28 27.91 12.93
C ASP A 106 25.00 28.44 14.35
N GLY A 107 23.75 28.35 14.80
CA GLY A 107 23.32 28.90 16.10
C GLY A 107 22.99 30.39 16.06
N SER A 108 22.99 31.02 14.89
CA SER A 108 22.50 32.39 14.73
C SER A 108 20.98 32.45 14.95
N THR A 109 20.53 33.52 15.63
CA THR A 109 19.11 33.75 15.94
C THR A 109 18.26 34.15 14.73
N ASP A 110 18.90 34.48 13.60
CA ASP A 110 18.24 35.00 12.39
C ASP A 110 17.74 33.90 11.45
N SER A 111 18.39 32.72 11.44
CA SER A 111 17.94 31.57 10.63
C SER A 111 17.59 30.39 11.51
N LYS A 112 16.31 30.32 11.92
CA LYS A 112 15.80 29.20 12.72
C LYS A 112 15.24 28.11 11.81
N LEU A 113 16.13 27.29 11.26
CA LEU A 113 15.76 26.07 10.54
C LEU A 113 15.74 24.88 11.52
N GLN A 114 14.61 24.18 11.55
CA GLN A 114 14.41 22.98 12.36
C GLN A 114 14.05 21.82 11.44
N ARG A 115 14.78 20.71 11.55
CA ARG A 115 14.39 19.44 10.96
C ARG A 115 13.54 18.67 11.95
N VAL A 116 12.34 18.31 11.53
CA VAL A 116 11.43 17.47 12.31
C VAL A 116 11.40 16.10 11.65
N THR A 117 11.80 15.08 12.38
CA THR A 117 11.87 13.69 11.93
C THR A 117 10.82 12.88 12.69
N LEU A 118 9.90 12.28 11.95
CA LEU A 118 8.87 11.39 12.48
C LEU A 118 9.20 9.94 12.08
N THR A 119 9.35 9.07 13.05
CA THR A 119 9.50 7.62 12.83
C THR A 119 8.21 6.93 13.21
N VAL A 120 7.65 6.20 12.24
CA VAL A 120 6.47 5.35 12.39
C VAL A 120 6.92 3.90 12.52
N THR A 121 6.57 3.24 13.61
CA THR A 121 6.82 1.81 13.83
C THR A 121 5.53 1.03 13.57
N PHE A 122 5.60 0.07 12.64
CA PHE A 122 4.50 -0.82 12.25
C PHE A 122 4.43 -2.05 13.16
N PRO A 123 3.29 -2.78 13.23
CA PRO A 123 3.11 -3.95 14.09
C PRO A 123 4.08 -5.09 13.77
N ASN A 124 4.54 -5.17 12.53
CA ASN A 124 5.54 -6.14 12.09
C ASN A 124 6.97 -5.79 12.55
N GLY A 125 7.15 -4.72 13.35
CA GLY A 125 8.44 -4.24 13.83
C GLY A 125 9.23 -3.38 12.82
N THR A 126 8.76 -3.28 11.57
CA THR A 126 9.39 -2.38 10.60
C THR A 126 9.15 -0.93 11.00
N SER A 127 10.05 -0.04 10.61
CA SER A 127 9.91 1.39 10.88
C SER A 127 10.13 2.19 9.60
N GLN A 128 9.38 3.28 9.44
CA GLN A 128 9.53 4.21 8.33
C GLN A 128 9.67 5.63 8.87
N THR A 129 10.66 6.34 8.34
CA THR A 129 11.00 7.69 8.79
C THR A 129 10.60 8.70 7.73
N TYR A 130 9.94 9.75 8.18
CA TYR A 130 9.56 10.92 7.41
C TYR A 130 10.26 12.14 8.02
N ALA A 131 10.67 13.09 7.20
CA ALA A 131 11.29 14.32 7.69
C ALA A 131 10.71 15.53 6.97
N THR A 132 10.51 16.61 7.71
CA THR A 132 10.17 17.92 7.16
C THR A 132 11.07 19.00 7.77
N TYR A 133 11.10 20.15 7.10
CA TYR A 133 11.87 21.31 7.51
C TYR A 133 10.91 22.45 7.85
N VAL A 134 11.07 23.01 9.05
CA VAL A 134 10.29 24.14 9.52
C VAL A 134 11.23 25.33 9.65
N VAL A 135 10.87 26.44 9.01
CA VAL A 135 11.60 27.71 9.07
C VAL A 135 10.76 28.75 9.79
N LYS A 136 11.43 29.74 10.38
CA LYS A 136 10.76 30.96 10.83
C LYS A 136 10.32 31.75 9.58
N PRO A 137 9.03 32.11 9.45
CA PRO A 137 8.57 32.98 8.37
C PRO A 137 9.17 34.38 8.48
#